data_AF-A0AAD9R6D4-F1
#
_entry.id   AF-A0AAD9R6D4-F1
#
_cell.length_a   1.000
_cell.length_b   1.000
_cell.length_c   1.000
_cell.angle_alpha   90.00
_cell.angle_beta   90.00
_cell.angle_gamma   90.00
#
_symmetry.space_group_name_H-M   'P 1'
#
loop_
_entity.id
_entity.type
_entity.pdbx_description
1 polymer ?
#
loop_
_entity_poly.entity_id
_entity_poly.type
_entity_poly.pdbx_seq_one_letter_code
_entity_poly.pdbx_strand_id
1 'polypeptide(L)'
;MGRVKFEAGMFLRIFMLFRYDCCSCPTYKDRMFLLVIANMVNWFFALYGATTTPGDFATYLLAILIVNGLLYVAFYMIMKLRSGEKILPLPLFLIICSLFCWIFALVFFFSNLTSWQKSPARSRQGNKDCILLGFYDHHDIWHFLSACALFFSFLGLLTLDDDLLRTPRRNIPVF
;
A
#
# COMPACT_ATOMS: atom_id res chain seq x y z
N MET A 1 7.03 0.05 -25.07
CA MET A 1 6.26 -1.21 -25.03
C MET A 1 7.14 -2.32 -24.47
N GLY A 2 6.94 -2.70 -23.21
CA GLY A 2 7.71 -3.79 -22.58
C GLY A 2 7.27 -5.14 -23.16
N ARG A 3 8.22 -5.88 -23.75
CA ARG A 3 7.96 -7.25 -24.22
C ARG A 3 8.03 -8.20 -23.02
N VAL A 4 6.89 -8.74 -22.62
CA VAL A 4 6.85 -9.87 -21.68
C VAL A 4 7.41 -11.09 -22.42
N LYS A 5 8.66 -11.45 -22.16
CA LYS A 5 9.27 -12.69 -22.66
C LYS A 5 8.88 -13.83 -21.73
N PHE A 6 7.94 -14.65 -22.15
CA PHE A 6 7.71 -15.94 -21.53
C PHE A 6 8.77 -16.92 -22.00
N GLU A 7 9.82 -17.12 -21.19
CA GLU A 7 10.81 -18.16 -21.47
C GLU A 7 10.19 -19.53 -21.21
N ALA A 8 10.35 -20.48 -22.14
CA ALA A 8 9.91 -21.86 -21.96
C ALA A 8 10.50 -22.52 -20.69
N GLY A 9 11.66 -22.03 -20.24
CA GLY A 9 12.29 -22.42 -18.98
C GLY A 9 11.52 -22.01 -17.71
N MET A 10 10.54 -21.11 -17.80
CA MET A 10 9.71 -20.71 -16.66
C MET A 10 8.79 -21.85 -16.22
N PHE A 11 8.13 -22.53 -17.17
CA PHE A 11 7.30 -23.71 -16.86
C PHE A 11 8.15 -24.87 -16.34
N LEU A 12 9.34 -25.06 -16.92
CA LEU A 12 10.29 -26.07 -16.46
C LEU A 12 10.79 -25.77 -15.04
N ARG A 13 11.06 -24.50 -14.71
CA ARG A 13 11.43 -24.07 -13.34
C ARG A 13 10.29 -24.27 -12.35
N ILE A 14 9.05 -23.91 -12.71
CA ILE A 14 7.87 -24.16 -11.88
C ILE A 14 7.70 -25.66 -11.64
N PHE A 15 7.81 -26.48 -12.70
CA PHE A 15 7.74 -27.93 -12.59
C PHE A 15 8.88 -28.50 -11.73
N MET A 16 10.12 -28.04 -11.89
CA MET A 16 11.26 -28.45 -11.05
C MET A 16 11.06 -28.03 -9.60
N LEU A 17 10.53 -26.85 -9.33
CA LEU A 17 10.23 -26.36 -7.99
C LEU A 17 9.12 -27.20 -7.33
N PHE A 18 8.06 -27.54 -8.06
CA PHE A 18 7.07 -28.51 -7.55
C PHE A 18 7.63 -29.92 -7.41
N ARG A 19 8.53 -30.37 -8.28
CA ARG A 19 9.05 -31.75 -8.24
C ARG A 19 10.09 -31.97 -7.16
N TYR A 20 10.91 -30.95 -6.85
CA TYR A 20 12.01 -31.06 -5.90
C TYR A 20 11.76 -30.33 -4.58
N ASP A 21 10.91 -29.28 -4.54
CA ASP A 21 10.66 -28.46 -3.35
C ASP A 21 9.23 -28.56 -2.78
N CYS A 22 8.36 -29.44 -3.29
CA CYS A 22 6.99 -29.61 -2.76
C CYS A 22 6.93 -29.95 -1.26
N CYS A 23 8.01 -30.52 -0.71
CA CYS A 23 8.12 -30.88 0.71
C CYS A 23 9.14 -30.03 1.48
N SER A 24 9.77 -29.05 0.83
CA SER A 24 10.77 -28.17 1.44
C SER A 24 10.06 -27.05 2.22
N CYS A 25 10.36 -26.92 3.51
CA CYS A 25 9.88 -25.76 4.27
C CYS A 25 10.54 -24.48 3.74
N PRO A 26 9.78 -23.37 3.58
CA PRO A 26 10.37 -22.11 3.15
C PRO A 26 11.40 -21.65 4.18
N THR A 27 12.58 -21.24 3.71
CA THR A 27 13.68 -20.72 4.55
C THR A 27 13.22 -19.55 5.43
N TYR A 28 12.33 -18.70 4.90
CA TYR A 28 11.75 -17.55 5.60
C TYR A 28 10.24 -17.74 5.80
N LYS A 29 9.86 -18.49 6.84
CA LYS A 29 8.45 -18.79 7.15
C LYS A 29 7.61 -17.53 7.40
N ASP A 30 8.16 -16.57 8.15
CA ASP A 30 7.48 -15.30 8.47
C ASP A 30 7.16 -14.51 7.19
N ARG A 31 8.13 -14.38 6.28
CA ARG A 31 7.95 -13.75 4.97
C ARG A 31 6.85 -14.43 4.16
N MET A 32 6.89 -15.76 4.06
CA MET A 32 5.90 -16.53 3.31
C MET A 32 4.49 -16.32 3.89
N PHE A 33 4.35 -16.38 5.21
CA PHE A 33 3.08 -16.17 5.89
C PHE A 33 2.49 -14.78 5.61
N LEU A 34 3.29 -13.72 5.74
CA LEU A 34 2.84 -12.36 5.47
C LEU A 34 2.47 -12.15 3.99
N LEU A 35 3.23 -12.73 3.06
CA LEU A 35 2.91 -12.68 1.63
C LEU A 35 1.61 -13.40 1.31
N VAL A 36 1.33 -14.55 1.93
CA VAL A 36 0.06 -15.26 1.77
C VAL A 36 -1.09 -14.39 2.24
N ILE A 37 -0.98 -13.75 3.41
CA ILE A 37 -1.99 -12.81 3.91
C ILE A 37 -2.20 -11.65 2.93
N ALA A 38 -1.13 -10.99 2.51
CA ALA A 38 -1.22 -9.85 1.59
C ALA A 38 -1.87 -10.25 0.25
N ASN A 39 -1.54 -11.44 -0.29
CA ASN A 39 -2.16 -11.94 -1.50
C ASN A 39 -3.63 -12.30 -1.30
N MET A 40 -4.00 -12.93 -0.18
CA MET A 40 -5.41 -13.23 0.13
C MET A 40 -6.25 -11.95 0.16
N VAL A 41 -5.75 -10.88 0.79
CA VAL A 41 -6.45 -9.58 0.81
C VAL A 41 -6.61 -9.01 -0.60
N ASN A 42 -5.56 -9.05 -1.43
CA ASN A 42 -5.64 -8.57 -2.81
C ASN A 42 -6.61 -9.40 -3.67
N TRP A 43 -6.59 -10.73 -3.56
CA TRP A 43 -7.53 -11.61 -4.25
C TRP A 43 -8.97 -11.39 -3.81
N PHE A 44 -9.18 -11.11 -2.53
CA PHE A 44 -10.49 -10.73 -2.00
C PHE A 44 -11.01 -9.46 -2.69
N PHE A 45 -10.21 -8.39 -2.75
CA PHE A 45 -10.60 -7.16 -3.48
C PHE A 45 -10.81 -7.41 -4.98
N ALA A 46 -9.98 -8.22 -5.63
CA ALA A 46 -10.15 -8.53 -7.04
C ALA A 46 -11.48 -9.25 -7.31
N LEU A 47 -11.78 -10.29 -6.52
CA LEU A 47 -13.01 -11.07 -6.66
C LEU A 47 -14.26 -10.27 -6.28
N TYR A 48 -14.19 -9.49 -5.19
CA TYR A 48 -15.27 -8.62 -4.77
C TYR A 48 -15.59 -7.58 -5.84
N GLY A 49 -14.56 -6.95 -6.43
CA GLY A 49 -14.73 -5.97 -7.50
C GLY A 49 -15.33 -6.58 -8.76
N ALA A 50 -14.90 -7.81 -9.12
CA ALA A 50 -15.41 -8.53 -10.29
C ALA A 50 -16.88 -8.98 -10.13
N THR A 51 -17.29 -9.34 -8.91
CA THR A 51 -18.63 -9.88 -8.64
C THR A 51 -19.67 -8.81 -8.34
N THR A 52 -19.30 -7.77 -7.59
CA THR A 52 -20.24 -6.73 -7.16
C THR A 52 -20.30 -5.53 -8.11
N THR A 53 -19.29 -5.33 -8.96
CA THR A 53 -19.18 -4.21 -9.90
C THR A 53 -19.54 -2.87 -9.24
N PRO A 54 -18.72 -2.39 -8.29
CA PRO A 54 -19.07 -1.23 -7.48
C PRO A 54 -19.34 0.00 -8.34
N GLY A 55 -20.45 0.67 -8.08
CA GLY A 55 -20.88 1.80 -8.90
C GLY A 55 -19.99 3.05 -8.77
N ASP A 56 -19.22 3.18 -7.68
CA ASP A 56 -18.18 4.21 -7.53
C ASP A 56 -16.80 3.60 -7.71
N PHE A 57 -16.40 3.51 -8.98
CA PHE A 57 -15.12 2.94 -9.38
C PHE A 57 -13.91 3.66 -8.75
N ALA A 58 -13.96 4.99 -8.66
CA ALA A 58 -12.83 5.78 -8.20
C ALA A 58 -12.56 5.56 -6.70
N THR A 59 -13.61 5.59 -5.88
CA THR A 59 -13.50 5.29 -4.45
C THR A 59 -13.06 3.85 -4.21
N TYR A 60 -13.56 2.92 -5.02
CA TYR A 60 -13.15 1.51 -4.92
C TYR A 60 -11.67 1.30 -5.28
N LEU A 61 -11.21 1.89 -6.39
CA LEU A 61 -9.81 1.84 -6.79
C LEU A 61 -8.89 2.48 -5.75
N LEU A 62 -9.30 3.63 -5.19
CA LEU A 62 -8.57 4.30 -4.12
C LEU A 62 -8.43 3.38 -2.89
N ALA A 63 -9.49 2.68 -2.49
CA ALA A 63 -9.44 1.74 -1.38
C ALA A 63 -8.43 0.60 -1.63
N ILE A 64 -8.41 0.03 -2.85
CA ILE A 64 -7.43 -1.00 -3.22
C ILE A 64 -6.00 -0.46 -3.08
N LEU A 65 -5.73 0.74 -3.61
CA LEU A 65 -4.39 1.34 -3.58
C LEU A 65 -3.94 1.66 -2.15
N ILE A 66 -4.82 2.22 -1.32
CA ILE A 66 -4.51 2.50 0.09
C ILE A 66 -4.23 1.21 0.84
N VAL A 67 -5.10 0.19 0.72
CA VAL A 67 -4.91 -1.08 1.43
C VAL A 67 -3.64 -1.77 0.96
N ASN A 68 -3.35 -1.80 -0.34
CA ASN A 68 -2.13 -2.40 -0.86
C ASN A 68 -0.87 -1.67 -0.34
N GLY A 69 -0.89 -0.34 -0.34
CA GLY A 69 0.18 0.48 0.23
C GLY A 69 0.39 0.21 1.73
N LEU A 70 -0.69 0.14 2.52
CA LEU A 70 -0.63 -0.17 3.94
C LEU A 70 -0.11 -1.59 4.20
N LEU A 71 -0.57 -2.58 3.42
CA LEU A 71 -0.05 -3.96 3.49
C LEU A 71 1.45 -4.01 3.19
N TYR A 72 1.91 -3.25 2.20
CA TYR A 72 3.33 -3.19 1.85
C TYR A 72 4.15 -2.58 3.00
N VAL A 73 3.74 -1.42 3.53
CA VAL A 73 4.41 -0.80 4.68
C VAL A 73 4.40 -1.73 5.90
N ALA A 74 3.26 -2.35 6.20
CA ALA A 74 3.13 -3.28 7.31
C ALA A 74 4.04 -4.51 7.13
N PHE A 75 4.11 -5.07 5.92
CA PHE A 75 4.98 -6.19 5.60
C PHE A 75 6.45 -5.87 5.93
N TYR A 76 6.95 -4.73 5.46
CA TYR A 76 8.33 -4.29 5.72
C TYR A 76 8.57 -4.02 7.21
N MET A 77 7.66 -3.31 7.88
CA MET A 77 7.78 -3.02 9.30
C MET A 77 7.78 -4.28 10.17
N ILE A 78 6.88 -5.23 9.89
CA ILE A 78 6.82 -6.49 10.62
C ILE A 78 8.10 -7.29 10.38
N MET A 79 8.56 -7.43 9.13
CA MET A 79 9.79 -8.15 8.81
C MET A 79 11.01 -7.53 9.51
N LYS A 80 11.09 -6.20 9.56
CA LYS A 80 12.16 -5.47 10.25
C LYS A 80 12.16 -5.77 11.75
N LEU A 81 11.00 -5.66 12.40
CA LEU A 81 10.85 -5.96 13.82
C LEU A 81 11.13 -7.43 14.15
N ARG A 82 10.67 -8.37 13.31
CA ARG A 82 10.89 -9.82 13.50
C ARG A 82 12.34 -10.23 13.30
N SER A 83 13.06 -9.52 12.44
CA SER A 83 14.49 -9.74 12.19
C SER A 83 15.39 -9.09 13.24
N GLY A 84 14.82 -8.34 14.20
CA GLY A 84 15.58 -7.64 15.24
C GLY A 84 16.44 -6.49 14.71
N GLU A 85 16.09 -5.96 13.54
CA GLU A 85 16.77 -4.84 12.92
C GLU A 85 16.46 -3.52 13.62
N LYS A 86 17.37 -2.56 13.51
CA LYS A 86 17.21 -1.29 14.24
C LYS A 86 16.43 -0.31 13.37
N ILE A 87 15.41 0.31 13.96
CA ILE A 87 14.72 1.42 13.32
C ILE A 87 15.46 2.71 13.70
N LEU A 88 16.08 3.35 12.71
CA LEU A 88 16.77 4.62 12.93
C LEU A 88 15.78 5.76 13.27
N PRO A 89 16.22 6.82 13.96
CA PRO A 89 15.32 7.91 14.36
C PRO A 89 14.63 8.63 13.18
N LEU A 90 15.32 8.77 12.04
CA LEU A 90 14.78 9.40 10.85
C LEU A 90 13.57 8.64 10.27
N PRO A 91 13.67 7.36 9.86
CA PRO A 91 12.52 6.61 9.37
C PRO A 91 11.41 6.51 10.43
N LEU A 92 11.74 6.41 11.72
CA LEU A 92 10.73 6.43 12.79
C LEU A 92 9.93 7.74 12.78
N PHE A 93 10.60 8.89 12.73
CA PHE A 93 9.96 10.20 12.63
C PHE A 93 9.07 10.30 11.39
N LEU A 94 9.57 9.87 10.23
CA LEU A 94 8.82 9.89 8.97
C LEU A 94 7.57 9.01 9.03
N ILE A 95 7.65 7.83 9.64
CA ILE A 95 6.50 6.94 9.84
C ILE A 95 5.45 7.60 10.74
N ILE A 96 5.86 8.25 11.83
CA ILE A 96 4.94 8.97 12.72
C ILE A 96 4.24 10.12 11.98
N CYS A 97 5.00 10.92 11.23
CA CYS A 97 4.42 11.99 10.38
C CYS A 97 3.44 11.43 9.34
N SER A 98 3.80 10.32 8.69
CA SER A 98 2.93 9.63 7.74
C SER A 98 1.62 9.20 8.39
N LEU A 99 1.69 8.51 9.54
CA LEU A 99 0.51 8.04 10.28
C LEU A 99 -0.40 9.20 10.67
N PHE A 100 0.18 10.29 11.17
CA PHE A 100 -0.57 11.50 11.48
C PHE A 100 -1.28 12.03 10.23
N CYS A 101 -0.56 12.28 9.14
CA CYS A 101 -1.17 12.78 7.89
C CYS A 101 -2.26 11.85 7.35
N TRP A 102 -2.08 10.53 7.40
CA TRP A 102 -3.10 9.55 6.98
C TRP A 102 -4.37 9.64 7.82
N ILE A 103 -4.25 9.70 9.15
CA ILE A 103 -5.41 9.79 10.06
C ILE A 103 -6.24 11.04 9.73
N PHE A 104 -5.59 12.20 9.63
CA PHE A 104 -6.31 13.43 9.30
C PHE A 104 -6.87 13.40 7.87
N ALA A 105 -6.12 12.90 6.89
CA ALA A 105 -6.61 12.74 5.53
C ALA A 105 -7.90 11.90 5.48
N LEU A 106 -7.97 10.80 6.24
CA LEU A 106 -9.16 9.95 6.31
C LEU A 106 -10.35 10.65 6.97
N VAL A 107 -10.14 11.46 8.01
CA VAL A 107 -11.20 12.27 8.63
C VAL A 107 -11.86 13.19 7.58
N PHE A 108 -11.04 13.88 6.78
CA PHE A 108 -11.54 14.75 5.72
C PHE A 108 -12.14 13.98 4.54
N PHE A 109 -11.60 12.81 4.19
CA PHE A 109 -12.15 11.93 3.16
C PHE A 109 -13.60 11.51 3.45
N PHE A 110 -13.90 11.10 4.69
CA PHE A 110 -15.26 10.69 5.09
C PHE A 110 -16.27 11.85 5.17
N SER A 111 -15.87 13.08 4.83
CA SER A 111 -16.78 14.24 4.76
C SER A 111 -17.67 14.25 3.50
N ASN A 112 -17.44 13.31 2.56
CA ASN A 112 -18.29 12.98 1.40
C ASN A 112 -18.75 14.19 0.55
N LEU A 113 -17.79 14.99 0.07
CA LEU A 113 -18.09 16.18 -0.75
C LEU A 113 -18.30 15.90 -2.24
N THR A 114 -17.71 14.83 -2.77
CA THR A 114 -17.74 14.52 -4.21
C THR A 114 -18.34 13.15 -4.49
N SER A 115 -19.03 13.02 -5.62
CA SER A 115 -19.61 11.74 -6.06
C SER A 115 -19.41 11.56 -7.56
N TRP A 116 -18.72 10.48 -7.93
CA TRP A 116 -18.47 10.11 -9.33
C TRP A 116 -19.70 9.50 -10.03
N GLN A 117 -20.75 9.18 -9.27
CA GLN A 117 -21.98 8.60 -9.79
C GLN A 117 -23.01 9.65 -10.23
N LYS A 118 -22.87 10.88 -9.75
CA LYS A 118 -23.78 11.98 -10.06
C LYS A 118 -23.26 12.79 -11.24
N SER A 119 -24.17 13.41 -11.99
CA SER A 119 -23.76 14.42 -12.97
C SER A 119 -23.05 15.58 -12.26
N PRO A 120 -22.13 16.31 -12.93
CA PRO A 120 -21.42 17.42 -12.30
C PRO A 120 -22.34 18.46 -11.68
N ALA A 121 -23.48 18.77 -12.33
CA ALA A 121 -24.47 19.70 -11.80
C ALA A 121 -25.14 19.20 -10.50
N ARG A 122 -25.48 17.90 -10.42
CA ARG A 122 -26.05 17.29 -9.21
C ARG A 122 -25.02 17.11 -8.10
N SER A 123 -23.76 16.84 -8.44
CA SER A 123 -22.69 16.74 -7.44
C SER A 123 -22.44 18.08 -6.76
N ARG A 124 -22.44 19.19 -7.52
CA ARG A 124 -22.20 20.55 -6.99
C ARG A 124 -23.20 20.98 -5.92
N GLN A 125 -24.40 20.41 -5.91
CA GLN A 125 -25.40 20.68 -4.86
C GLN A 125 -24.96 20.20 -3.47
N GLY A 126 -23.98 19.30 -3.39
CA GLY A 126 -23.40 18.81 -2.13
C GLY A 126 -22.18 19.57 -1.64
N ASN A 127 -21.74 20.62 -2.36
CA ASN A 127 -20.59 21.42 -1.95
C ASN A 127 -20.89 22.13 -0.62
N LYS A 128 -19.91 22.15 0.27
CA LYS A 128 -19.97 22.87 1.56
C LYS A 128 -19.10 24.13 1.48
N ASP A 129 -19.27 25.01 2.45
CA ASP A 129 -18.44 26.21 2.57
C ASP A 129 -16.96 25.85 2.80
N CYS A 130 -16.07 26.72 2.30
CA CYS A 130 -14.63 26.58 2.50
C CYS A 130 -14.27 26.80 3.98
N ILE A 131 -13.41 25.94 4.53
CA ILE A 131 -13.08 25.94 5.96
C ILE A 131 -11.69 26.48 6.28
N LEU A 132 -10.80 26.56 5.28
CA LEU A 132 -9.44 27.04 5.46
C LEU A 132 -9.15 28.21 4.52
N LEU A 133 -8.76 29.34 5.11
CA LEU A 133 -8.43 30.59 4.41
C LEU A 133 -9.54 31.13 3.49
N GLY A 134 -10.78 30.67 3.65
CA GLY A 134 -11.90 31.00 2.77
C GLY A 134 -11.74 30.46 1.34
N PHE A 135 -10.78 29.55 1.10
CA PHE A 135 -10.47 29.04 -0.23
C PHE A 135 -10.53 27.51 -0.31
N TYR A 136 -10.02 26.81 0.70
CA TYR A 136 -9.94 25.35 0.69
C TYR A 136 -11.10 24.71 1.45
N ASP A 137 -11.72 23.71 0.82
CA ASP A 137 -12.76 22.89 1.45
C ASP A 137 -12.16 21.60 2.08
N HIS A 138 -13.01 20.70 2.57
CA HIS A 138 -12.55 19.44 3.15
C HIS A 138 -11.88 18.53 2.11
N HIS A 139 -12.27 18.59 0.85
CA HIS A 139 -11.75 17.74 -0.23
C HIS A 139 -10.34 18.17 -0.61
N ASP A 140 -10.09 19.48 -0.69
CA ASP A 140 -8.76 20.03 -0.90
C ASP A 140 -7.80 19.65 0.23
N ILE A 141 -8.27 19.77 1.48
CA ILE A 141 -7.48 19.40 2.67
C ILE A 141 -7.18 17.90 2.68
N TRP A 142 -8.14 17.06 2.33
CA TRP A 142 -7.92 15.62 2.16
C TRP A 142 -6.82 15.34 1.12
N HIS A 143 -6.89 15.97 -0.06
CA HIS A 143 -5.88 15.80 -1.10
C HIS A 143 -4.49 16.25 -0.64
N PHE A 144 -4.39 17.41 -0.01
CA PHE A 144 -3.13 17.91 0.51
C PHE A 144 -2.52 16.97 1.57
N LEU A 145 -3.30 16.57 2.57
CA LEU A 145 -2.84 15.69 3.65
C LEU A 145 -2.48 14.29 3.14
N SER A 146 -3.25 13.73 2.20
CA SER A 146 -2.96 12.42 1.61
C SER A 146 -1.68 12.45 0.77
N ALA A 147 -1.40 13.55 0.05
CA ALA A 147 -0.13 13.73 -0.65
C ALA A 147 1.06 13.79 0.31
N CYS A 148 0.96 14.52 1.42
CA CYS A 148 1.97 14.52 2.48
C CYS A 148 2.15 13.12 3.10
N ALA A 149 1.06 12.42 3.38
CA ALA A 149 1.10 11.07 3.94
C ALA A 149 1.82 10.09 3.01
N LEU A 150 1.54 10.12 1.72
CA LEU A 150 2.23 9.31 0.70
C LEU A 150 3.71 9.66 0.61
N PHE A 151 4.04 10.96 0.60
CA PHE A 151 5.44 11.41 0.57
C PHE A 151 6.24 10.86 1.75
N PHE A 152 5.74 11.05 2.98
CA PHE A 152 6.41 10.54 4.18
C PHE A 152 6.46 9.01 4.21
N SER A 153 5.42 8.33 3.72
CA SER A 153 5.42 6.86 3.62
C SER A 153 6.53 6.34 2.71
N PHE A 154 6.66 6.89 1.51
CA PHE A 154 7.68 6.45 0.56
C PHE A 154 9.09 6.85 1.00
N LEU A 155 9.27 8.04 1.57
CA LEU A 155 10.56 8.45 2.11
C LEU A 155 10.95 7.57 3.31
N GLY A 156 10.00 7.28 4.21
CA GLY A 156 10.19 6.37 5.33
C GLY A 156 10.64 4.99 4.86
N LEU A 157 9.95 4.41 3.88
CA LEU A 157 10.33 3.12 3.26
C LEU A 157 11.72 3.17 2.60
N LEU A 158 12.05 4.27 1.92
CA LEU A 158 13.35 4.41 1.26
C LEU A 158 14.51 4.42 2.26
N THR A 159 14.32 5.09 3.40
CA THR A 159 15.33 5.22 4.47
C THR A 159 15.25 4.11 5.53
N LEU A 160 14.29 3.19 5.41
CA LEU A 160 13.99 2.22 6.47
C LEU A 160 15.17 1.28 6.73
N ASP A 161 15.88 0.89 5.68
CA ASP A 161 16.99 -0.08 5.73
C ASP A 161 18.38 0.59 5.68
N ASP A 162 18.46 1.89 5.99
CA ASP A 162 19.73 2.61 6.07
C ASP A 162 20.67 2.04 7.16
N ASP A 163 20.15 1.27 8.13
CA ASP A 163 20.95 0.52 9.10
C ASP A 163 21.69 -0.68 8.48
N LEU A 164 21.25 -1.15 7.30
CA LEU A 164 21.75 -2.33 6.60
C LEU A 164 22.64 -2.01 5.39
N LEU A 165 23.11 -0.79 5.22
CA LEU A 165 23.92 -0.37 4.06
C LEU A 165 25.17 -1.25 3.78
N ARG A 166 25.73 -1.88 4.82
CA ARG A 166 26.89 -2.77 4.72
C ARG A 166 26.52 -4.26 4.65
N THR A 167 25.25 -4.59 4.77
CA THR A 167 24.75 -5.97 4.79
C THR A 167 24.48 -6.42 3.35
N PRO A 168 25.09 -7.53 2.90
CA PRO A 168 24.77 -8.08 1.58
C PRO A 168 23.28 -8.42 1.48
N ARG A 169 22.63 -8.04 0.38
CA ARG A 169 21.17 -8.23 0.18
C ARG A 169 20.67 -9.65 0.46
N ARG A 170 21.47 -10.67 0.14
CA ARG A 170 21.16 -12.09 0.39
C ARG A 170 21.02 -12.46 1.88
N ASN A 171 21.53 -11.62 2.77
CA ASN A 171 21.49 -11.82 4.23
C ASN A 171 20.36 -11.02 4.88
N ILE A 172 19.63 -10.21 4.11
CA ILE A 172 18.53 -9.40 4.63
C ILE A 172 17.24 -10.23 4.51
N PRO A 173 16.60 -10.63 5.63
CA PRO A 173 15.49 -11.60 5.60
C PRO A 173 14.26 -11.15 4.81
N VAL A 174 14.07 -9.84 4.62
CA VAL A 174 12.94 -9.31 3.84
C VAL A 174 13.11 -9.52 2.33
N PHE A 175 14.34 -9.66 1.82
CA PHE A 175 14.64 -9.74 0.39
C PHE A 175 14.75 -11.16 -0.17
#